data_AF-H3GDI4-F1
#
_entry.id   AF-H3GDI4-F1
#
_cell.length_a   1.000
_cell.length_b   1.000
_cell.length_c   1.000
_cell.angle_alpha   90.00
_cell.angle_beta   90.00
_cell.angle_gamma   90.00
#
_symmetry.space_group_name_H-M   'P 1'
#
loop_
_entity.id
_entity.type
_entity.pdbx_description
1 polymer ?
#
loop_
_entity_poly.entity_id
_entity_poly.type
_entity_poly.pdbx_seq_one_letter_code
_entity_poly.pdbx_strand_id
1 'polypeptide(L)'
;MVQRYLKLLKFLDFEDDDIMEVMPTPAAIKRLRTLFKDLKDIESVSKSLQGSDVDLLDVRQWFDELIAVKPHYNAYLGTLWPRANIVHSSDFEAGCVRVLRGRQDRLIRAEKAALLPFAKAVGNEDSTDDEGLSFVERIRKRRRLEQSKVTYEQLKSIPPTSNVVERFF
;
A
#
# COMPACT_ATOMS: atom_id res chain seq x y z
N MET A 1 16.49 18.81 13.05
CA MET A 1 17.01 20.19 12.92
C MET A 1 15.91 21.24 12.67
N VAL A 2 15.08 21.11 11.61
CA VAL A 2 14.04 22.11 11.26
C VAL A 2 13.01 22.36 12.37
N GLN A 3 12.54 21.31 13.06
CA GLN A 3 11.62 21.46 14.19
C GLN A 3 12.19 22.33 15.31
N ARG A 4 13.49 22.17 15.60
CA ARG A 4 14.19 22.95 16.63
C ARG A 4 14.28 24.41 16.20
N TYR A 5 14.67 24.66 14.95
CA TYR A 5 14.69 26.02 14.38
C TYR A 5 13.32 26.72 14.50
N LEU A 6 12.23 26.07 14.08
CA LEU A 6 10.88 26.64 14.17
C LEU A 6 10.42 26.92 15.62
N LYS A 7 10.89 26.12 16.60
CA LYS A 7 10.64 26.36 18.03
C LYS A 7 11.44 27.54 18.58
N LEU A 8 12.65 27.77 18.05
CA LEU A 8 13.53 28.86 18.47
C LEU A 8 13.13 30.21 17.87
N LEU A 9 12.48 30.20 16.70
CA LEU A 9 12.07 31.41 15.97
C LEU A 9 11.32 32.45 16.82
N LYS A 10 10.52 32.01 17.80
CA LYS A 10 9.75 32.89 18.69
C LYS A 10 10.58 33.59 19.78
N PHE A 11 11.85 33.20 19.92
CA PHE A 11 12.78 33.75 20.90
C PHE A 11 13.91 34.54 20.24
N LEU A 12 13.93 34.62 18.91
CA LEU A 12 14.89 35.43 18.17
C LEU A 12 14.41 36.88 18.18
N ASP A 13 15.32 37.79 18.49
CA ASP A 13 15.08 39.21 18.35
C ASP A 13 15.22 39.60 16.88
N PHE A 14 14.16 40.16 16.31
CA PHE A 14 14.14 40.60 14.91
C PHE A 14 14.55 42.07 14.76
N GLU A 15 14.85 42.77 15.86
CA GLU A 15 15.36 44.13 15.86
C GLU A 15 16.90 44.17 16.00
N ASP A 16 17.52 43.05 16.37
CA ASP A 16 18.97 42.88 16.42
C ASP A 16 19.54 42.74 14.99
N ASP A 17 20.39 43.69 14.58
CA ASP A 17 20.97 43.76 13.24
C ASP A 17 21.84 42.54 12.90
N ASP A 18 22.61 42.01 13.87
CA ASP A 18 23.47 40.84 13.69
C ASP A 18 22.62 39.58 13.46
N ILE A 19 21.47 39.48 14.14
CA ILE A 19 20.50 38.39 13.95
C ILE A 19 19.77 38.55 12.62
N MET A 20 19.33 39.76 12.26
CA MET A 20 18.60 40.02 11.02
C MET A 20 19.42 39.64 9.78
N GLU A 21 20.73 39.92 9.77
CA GLU A 21 21.61 39.65 8.63
C GLU A 21 21.66 38.16 8.25
N VAL A 22 21.57 37.26 9.24
CA VAL A 22 21.67 35.81 9.02
C VAL A 22 20.30 35.12 8.86
N MET A 23 19.19 35.85 9.03
CA MET A 23 17.86 35.26 9.07
C MET A 23 17.26 35.03 7.68
N PRO A 24 16.61 33.88 7.45
CA PRO A 24 15.83 33.67 6.24
C PRO A 24 14.68 34.68 6.17
N THR A 25 14.35 35.13 4.96
CA THR A 25 13.22 36.05 4.75
C THR A 25 11.90 35.50 5.34
N PRO A 26 10.96 36.36 5.76
CA PRO A 26 9.65 35.92 6.26
C PRO A 26 8.91 34.98 5.28
N ALA A 27 9.05 35.22 3.98
CA ALA A 27 8.53 34.34 2.93
C ALA A 27 9.18 32.96 2.94
N ALA A 28 10.51 32.88 3.14
CA ALA A 28 11.22 31.62 3.28
C ALA A 28 10.79 30.86 4.56
N ILE A 29 10.62 31.56 5.68
CA ILE A 29 10.11 30.96 6.93
C ILE A 29 8.70 30.39 6.74
N LYS A 30 7.81 31.12 6.04
CA LYS A 30 6.46 30.63 5.72
C LYS A 30 6.51 29.35 4.87
N ARG A 31 7.33 29.34 3.81
CA ARG A 31 7.54 28.14 2.98
C ARG A 31 8.10 26.97 3.79
N LEU A 32 9.06 27.22 4.67
CA LEU A 32 9.65 26.21 5.53
C LEU A 32 8.62 25.56 6.46
N ARG A 33 7.66 26.34 7.02
CA ARG A 33 6.58 25.80 7.84
C ARG A 33 5.68 24.86 7.05
N THR A 34 5.33 25.21 5.81
CA THR A 34 4.55 24.34 4.91
C THR A 34 5.30 23.06 4.59
N LEU A 35 6.56 23.16 4.16
CA LEU A 35 7.41 22.00 3.86
C LEU A 35 7.62 21.10 5.08
N PHE A 36 7.73 21.68 6.28
CA PHE A 36 7.89 20.90 7.50
C PHE A 36 6.61 20.13 7.87
N LYS A 37 5.43 20.68 7.58
CA LYS A 37 4.17 19.93 7.73
C LYS A 37 4.12 18.76 6.75
N ASP A 38 4.47 19.02 5.49
CA ASP A 38 4.54 17.99 4.46
C ASP A 38 5.51 16.85 4.82
N LEU A 39 6.67 17.21 5.38
CA LEU A 39 7.66 16.23 5.83
C LEU A 39 7.14 15.35 6.96
N LYS A 40 6.28 15.88 7.86
CA LYS A 40 5.70 15.08 8.94
C LYS A 40 4.73 14.02 8.44
N ASP A 41 3.94 14.34 7.43
CA ASP A 41 3.02 13.38 6.83
C ASP A 41 3.82 12.21 6.23
N ILE A 42 4.89 12.51 5.49
CA ILE A 42 5.80 11.52 4.92
C ILE A 42 6.50 10.71 6.03
N GLU A 43 7.06 11.39 7.04
CA GLU A 43 7.72 10.75 8.18
C GLU A 43 6.77 9.78 8.90
N SER A 44 5.49 10.13 9.03
CA SER A 44 4.48 9.27 9.66
C SER A 44 4.22 7.98 8.87
N VAL A 45 4.18 8.07 7.53
CA VAL A 45 4.04 6.91 6.65
C VAL A 45 5.30 6.06 6.74
N SER A 46 6.49 6.66 6.59
CA SER A 46 7.77 5.94 6.69
C SER A 46 7.93 5.20 8.02
N LYS A 47 7.55 5.80 9.15
CA LYS A 47 7.57 5.13 10.46
C LYS A 47 6.57 3.98 10.53
N SER A 48 5.36 4.17 10.01
CA SER A 48 4.35 3.11 9.98
C SER A 48 4.82 1.92 9.13
N LEU A 49 5.49 2.18 8.00
CA LEU A 49 6.07 1.13 7.15
C LEU A 49 7.11 0.25 7.84
N GLN A 50 7.77 0.75 8.89
CA GLN A 50 8.74 -0.03 9.68
C GLN A 50 8.06 -0.99 10.68
N GLY A 51 6.73 -0.93 10.81
CA GLY A 51 5.95 -1.81 11.67
C GLY A 51 5.95 -3.26 11.20
N SER A 52 5.87 -4.20 12.14
CA SER A 52 5.80 -5.64 11.86
C SER A 52 4.39 -6.13 11.49
N ASP A 53 3.36 -5.37 11.83
CA ASP A 53 1.94 -5.72 11.64
C ASP A 53 1.32 -4.86 10.54
N VAL A 54 1.99 -4.81 9.39
CA VAL A 54 1.58 -3.99 8.24
C VAL A 54 1.44 -4.88 7.04
N ASP A 55 0.22 -4.96 6.49
CA ASP A 55 -0.05 -5.72 5.28
C ASP A 55 0.02 -4.83 4.03
N LEU A 56 -0.10 -5.46 2.85
CA LEU A 56 0.01 -4.73 1.58
C LEU A 56 -1.16 -3.76 1.37
N LEU A 57 -2.33 -4.02 1.95
CA LEU A 57 -3.48 -3.13 1.85
C LEU A 57 -3.23 -1.84 2.62
N ASP A 58 -2.67 -1.92 3.83
CA ASP A 58 -2.33 -0.76 4.65
C ASP A 58 -1.32 0.15 3.92
N VAL A 59 -0.21 -0.43 3.44
CA VAL A 59 0.81 0.31 2.67
C VAL A 59 0.21 1.04 1.49
N ARG A 60 -0.67 0.35 0.76
CA ARG A 60 -1.29 0.91 -0.45
C ARG A 60 -2.29 2.00 -0.11
N GLN A 61 -3.04 1.86 0.97
CA GLN A 61 -3.90 2.93 1.47
C GLN A 61 -3.09 4.17 1.85
N TRP A 62 -1.99 4.02 2.59
CA TRP A 62 -1.15 5.16 2.98
C TRP A 62 -0.53 5.87 1.77
N PHE A 63 -0.08 5.12 0.77
CA PHE A 63 0.46 5.71 -0.46
C PHE A 63 -0.62 6.41 -1.29
N ASP A 64 -1.80 5.82 -1.45
CA ASP A 64 -2.91 6.44 -2.19
C ASP A 64 -3.36 7.75 -1.52
N GLU A 65 -3.46 7.78 -0.18
CA GLU A 65 -3.77 9.00 0.59
C GLU A 65 -2.65 10.05 0.46
N LEU A 66 -1.38 9.63 0.52
CA LEU A 66 -0.25 10.53 0.35
C LEU A 66 -0.22 11.13 -1.06
N ILE A 67 -0.56 10.35 -2.09
CA ILE A 67 -0.70 10.81 -3.47
C ILE A 67 -1.89 11.78 -3.61
N ALA A 68 -3.01 11.53 -2.94
CA ALA A 68 -4.16 12.43 -2.96
C ALA A 68 -3.81 13.82 -2.40
N VAL A 69 -3.00 13.86 -1.33
CA VAL A 69 -2.49 15.12 -0.77
C VAL A 69 -1.36 15.70 -1.65
N LYS A 70 -0.54 14.86 -2.27
CA LYS A 70 0.67 15.22 -3.01
C LYS A 70 0.76 14.50 -4.36
N PRO A 71 0.07 15.01 -5.40
CA PRO A 71 -0.06 14.30 -6.68
C PRO A 71 1.27 13.98 -7.38
N HIS A 72 2.33 14.75 -7.10
CA HIS A 72 3.66 14.52 -7.67
C HIS A 72 4.31 13.20 -7.21
N TYR A 73 3.84 12.59 -6.11
CA TYR A 73 4.31 11.27 -5.69
C TYR A 73 3.75 10.11 -6.50
N ASN A 74 2.74 10.34 -7.32
CA ASN A 74 2.14 9.30 -8.16
C ASN A 74 3.18 8.60 -9.05
N ALA A 75 4.19 9.32 -9.54
CA ALA A 75 5.26 8.77 -10.37
C ALA A 75 6.16 7.76 -9.61
N TYR A 76 6.21 7.83 -8.28
CA TYR A 76 7.10 7.03 -7.44
C TYR A 76 6.35 5.96 -6.67
N LEU A 77 5.14 6.27 -6.15
CA LEU A 77 4.38 5.42 -5.24
C LEU A 77 3.15 4.76 -5.87
N GLY A 78 2.67 5.28 -7.01
CA GLY A 78 1.38 4.89 -7.59
C GLY A 78 1.36 3.52 -8.24
N THR A 79 0.34 2.71 -7.93
CA THR A 79 0.15 1.35 -8.52
C THR A 79 -0.33 1.37 -9.97
N LEU A 80 -1.08 2.43 -10.34
CA LEU A 80 -1.61 2.63 -11.70
C LEU A 80 -0.53 3.05 -12.69
N TRP A 81 0.67 3.40 -12.22
CA TRP A 81 1.78 3.74 -13.09
C TRP A 81 2.60 2.48 -13.37
N PRO A 82 2.64 1.96 -14.61
CA PRO A 82 3.40 0.76 -14.96
C PRO A 82 4.92 0.87 -14.75
N ARG A 83 5.40 2.05 -14.32
CA ARG A 83 6.82 2.38 -14.10
C ARG A 83 7.11 2.92 -12.69
N ALA A 84 6.20 2.78 -11.72
CA ALA A 84 6.56 3.12 -10.35
C ALA A 84 7.69 2.19 -9.92
N ASN A 85 8.90 2.74 -9.69
CA ASN A 85 10.12 1.97 -9.48
C ASN A 85 10.02 0.98 -8.30
N ILE A 86 9.11 1.23 -7.36
CA ILE A 86 8.92 0.38 -6.17
C ILE A 86 8.01 -0.83 -6.43
N VAL A 87 7.22 -0.82 -7.51
CA VAL A 87 6.23 -1.87 -7.80
C VAL A 87 6.87 -2.88 -8.75
N HIS A 88 7.32 -4.03 -8.20
CA HIS A 88 7.94 -5.08 -9.00
C HIS A 88 6.95 -5.80 -9.94
N SER A 89 5.72 -6.05 -9.47
CA SER A 89 4.67 -6.69 -10.26
C SER A 89 3.33 -6.04 -9.95
N SER A 90 2.86 -5.19 -10.86
CA SER A 90 1.62 -4.42 -10.70
C SER A 90 0.40 -5.34 -10.54
N ASP A 91 0.27 -6.37 -11.36
CA ASP A 91 -0.85 -7.32 -11.30
C ASP A 91 -0.84 -8.15 -10.01
N PHE A 92 0.32 -8.54 -9.51
CA PHE A 92 0.44 -9.27 -8.25
C PHE A 92 -0.04 -8.40 -7.08
N GLU A 93 0.49 -7.18 -6.98
CA GLU A 93 0.15 -6.27 -5.90
C GLU A 93 -1.31 -5.83 -5.93
N ALA A 94 -1.83 -5.48 -7.11
CA ALA A 94 -3.24 -5.13 -7.29
C ALA A 94 -4.16 -6.30 -6.93
N GLY A 95 -3.77 -7.52 -7.31
CA GLY A 95 -4.45 -8.75 -6.90
C GLY A 95 -4.49 -8.90 -5.38
N CYS A 96 -3.34 -8.83 -4.72
CA CYS A 96 -3.24 -8.91 -3.26
C CYS A 96 -4.14 -7.89 -2.55
N VAL A 97 -4.09 -6.62 -2.95
CA VAL A 97 -4.94 -5.55 -2.39
C VAL A 97 -6.44 -5.86 -2.57
N ARG A 98 -6.85 -6.38 -3.72
CA ARG A 98 -8.26 -6.75 -3.94
C ARG A 98 -8.68 -7.91 -3.04
N VAL A 99 -7.83 -8.91 -2.87
CA VAL A 99 -8.12 -10.04 -1.99
C VAL A 99 -8.20 -9.60 -0.54
N LEU A 100 -7.27 -8.78 -0.05
CA LEU A 100 -7.27 -8.23 1.31
C LEU A 100 -8.51 -7.37 1.59
N ARG A 101 -9.04 -6.67 0.58
CA ARG A 101 -10.34 -5.95 0.65
C ARG A 101 -11.58 -6.88 0.59
N GLY A 102 -11.40 -8.20 0.49
CA GLY A 102 -12.49 -9.16 0.35
C GLY A 102 -13.15 -9.21 -1.03
N ARG A 103 -12.54 -8.60 -2.06
CA ARG A 103 -13.09 -8.49 -3.43
C ARG A 103 -12.47 -9.51 -4.40
N GLN A 104 -12.35 -10.77 -3.95
CA GLN A 104 -11.72 -11.86 -4.70
C GLN A 104 -12.49 -12.22 -5.99
N ASP A 105 -13.80 -12.01 -6.00
CA ASP A 105 -14.69 -12.19 -7.15
C ASP A 105 -14.34 -11.26 -8.32
N ARG A 106 -13.72 -10.11 -8.03
CA ARG A 106 -13.38 -9.06 -9.01
C ARG A 106 -11.94 -9.12 -9.51
N LEU A 107 -11.20 -10.19 -9.24
CA LEU A 107 -9.85 -10.36 -9.77
C LEU A 107 -9.87 -10.49 -11.29
N ILE A 108 -9.04 -9.71 -11.99
CA ILE A 108 -8.88 -9.83 -13.44
C ILE A 108 -8.03 -11.05 -13.80
N ARG A 109 -8.01 -11.44 -15.09
CA ARG A 109 -7.23 -12.61 -15.56
C ARG A 109 -5.73 -12.49 -15.22
N ALA A 110 -5.14 -11.31 -15.38
CA ALA A 110 -3.73 -11.07 -15.08
C ALA A 110 -3.44 -11.21 -13.57
N GLU A 111 -4.25 -10.58 -12.71
CA GLU A 111 -4.17 -10.73 -11.25
C GLU A 111 -4.35 -12.19 -10.81
N LYS A 112 -5.32 -12.92 -11.38
CA LYS A 112 -5.52 -14.36 -11.09
C LYS A 112 -4.30 -15.19 -11.48
N ALA A 113 -3.68 -14.89 -12.62
CA ALA A 113 -2.46 -15.58 -13.06
C ALA A 113 -1.29 -15.27 -12.12
N ALA A 114 -1.14 -14.02 -11.67
CA ALA A 114 -0.10 -13.60 -10.74
C ALA A 114 -0.28 -14.19 -9.33
N LEU A 115 -1.52 -14.36 -8.87
CA LEU A 115 -1.85 -14.94 -7.56
C LEU A 115 -1.96 -16.47 -7.58
N LEU A 116 -1.88 -17.12 -8.75
CA LEU A 116 -2.01 -18.56 -8.90
C LEU A 116 -1.09 -19.36 -7.95
N PRO A 117 0.17 -18.98 -7.69
CA PRO A 117 1.03 -19.69 -6.74
C PRO A 117 0.52 -19.68 -5.29
N PHE A 118 -0.35 -18.71 -4.95
CA PHE A 118 -0.91 -18.51 -3.61
C PHE A 118 -2.36 -19.00 -3.49
N ALA A 119 -2.90 -19.56 -4.58
CA ALA A 119 -4.24 -20.11 -4.64
C ALA A 119 -4.29 -21.43 -3.87
N LYS A 120 -5.01 -21.48 -2.75
CA LYS A 120 -5.40 -22.73 -2.11
C LYS A 120 -6.73 -23.17 -2.74
N ALA A 121 -6.71 -24.30 -3.44
CA ALA A 121 -7.94 -24.99 -3.76
C ALA A 121 -8.59 -25.38 -2.44
N VAL A 122 -9.81 -24.88 -2.18
CA VAL A 122 -10.61 -25.43 -1.08
C VAL A 122 -10.81 -26.89 -1.47
N GLY A 123 -10.21 -27.79 -0.69
CA GLY A 123 -10.27 -29.21 -0.95
C GLY A 123 -11.72 -29.63 -1.10
N ASN A 124 -11.98 -30.44 -2.12
CA ASN A 124 -13.20 -31.22 -2.20
C ASN A 124 -13.21 -32.19 -1.00
N GLU A 125 -13.66 -31.74 0.15
CA GLU A 125 -14.33 -32.64 1.08
C GLU A 125 -15.67 -33.00 0.43
N ASP A 126 -15.60 -34.00 -0.45
CA ASP A 126 -16.46 -35.18 -0.39
C ASP A 126 -16.29 -35.96 -1.69
N SER A 127 -15.47 -36.99 -1.60
CA SER A 127 -15.63 -38.23 -2.34
C SER A 127 -16.97 -38.89 -1.97
N THR A 128 -18.08 -38.23 -2.28
CA THR A 128 -19.39 -38.88 -2.30
C THR A 128 -19.65 -39.32 -3.73
N ASP A 129 -19.76 -40.64 -3.88
CA ASP A 129 -19.98 -41.32 -5.15
C ASP A 129 -21.04 -40.60 -5.98
N ASP A 130 -20.70 -40.29 -7.22
CA ASP A 130 -21.61 -39.73 -8.23
C ASP A 130 -22.70 -40.75 -8.65
N GLU A 131 -22.81 -41.90 -7.96
CA GLU A 131 -23.73 -43.02 -8.25
C GLU A 131 -25.21 -42.66 -8.16
N GLY A 132 -25.58 -41.49 -7.60
CA GLY A 132 -26.96 -41.00 -7.56
C GLY A 132 -27.27 -39.81 -8.47
N LEU A 133 -26.27 -39.19 -9.10
CA LEU A 133 -26.47 -37.92 -9.80
C LEU A 133 -26.78 -38.10 -11.28
N SER A 134 -27.81 -37.40 -11.75
CA SER A 134 -28.12 -37.29 -13.18
C SER A 134 -26.98 -36.59 -13.94
N PHE A 135 -26.91 -36.80 -15.26
CA PHE A 135 -25.88 -36.18 -16.11
C PHE A 135 -25.82 -34.64 -15.97
N VAL A 136 -26.98 -34.00 -15.86
CA VAL A 136 -27.08 -32.54 -15.69
C VAL A 136 -26.59 -32.09 -14.31
N GLU A 137 -26.86 -32.88 -13.27
CA GLU A 137 -26.36 -32.59 -11.92
C GLU A 137 -24.86 -32.77 -11.81
N ARG A 138 -24.27 -33.75 -12.51
CA ARG A 138 -22.81 -33.87 -12.61
C ARG A 138 -22.17 -32.68 -13.32
N ILE A 139 -22.81 -32.15 -14.37
CA ILE A 139 -22.34 -30.91 -15.05
C ILE A 139 -22.50 -29.70 -14.14
N ARG A 140 -23.62 -29.56 -13.41
CA ARG A 140 -23.84 -28.46 -12.47
C ARG A 140 -22.89 -28.53 -11.28
N LYS A 141 -22.62 -29.73 -10.74
CA LYS A 141 -21.62 -30.00 -9.69
C LYS A 141 -20.23 -29.64 -10.20
N ARG A 142 -19.81 -30.10 -11.39
CA ARG A 142 -18.55 -29.67 -12.02
C ARG A 142 -18.45 -28.16 -12.17
N ARG A 143 -19.49 -27.49 -12.69
CA ARG A 143 -19.50 -26.03 -12.84
C ARG A 143 -19.40 -25.32 -11.47
N ARG A 144 -20.07 -25.83 -10.43
CA ARG A 144 -19.98 -25.28 -9.06
C ARG A 144 -18.60 -25.52 -8.43
N LEU A 145 -17.96 -26.64 -8.73
CA LEU A 145 -16.62 -26.99 -8.26
C LEU A 145 -15.54 -26.22 -9.03
N GLU A 146 -15.71 -25.98 -10.32
CA GLU A 146 -14.89 -25.04 -11.11
C GLU A 146 -15.07 -23.59 -10.64
N GLN A 147 -16.26 -23.26 -10.11
CA GLN A 147 -16.53 -22.02 -9.39
C GLN A 147 -16.13 -22.08 -7.91
N SER A 148 -15.62 -23.22 -7.40
CA SER A 148 -15.26 -23.34 -5.99
C SER A 148 -14.17 -22.34 -5.66
N LYS A 149 -14.43 -21.61 -4.58
CA LYS A 149 -13.72 -20.39 -4.19
C LYS A 149 -12.27 -20.73 -3.88
N VAL A 150 -11.37 -20.43 -4.81
CA VAL A 150 -9.94 -20.32 -4.48
C VAL A 150 -9.81 -19.38 -3.30
N THR A 151 -9.22 -19.87 -2.22
CA THR A 151 -8.97 -19.06 -1.02
C THR A 151 -7.50 -18.68 -0.99
N TYR A 152 -7.20 -17.43 -0.66
CA TYR A 152 -5.85 -16.90 -0.60
C TYR A 152 -5.46 -16.56 0.84
N GLU A 153 -5.45 -17.56 1.72
CA GLU A 153 -5.24 -17.39 3.19
C GLU A 153 -3.86 -16.81 3.52
N GLN A 154 -2.85 -17.09 2.70
CA GLN A 154 -1.45 -16.74 2.96
C GLN A 154 -1.07 -15.31 2.56
N LEU A 155 -1.96 -14.53 1.93
CA LEU A 155 -1.59 -13.19 1.45
C LEU A 155 -1.34 -12.20 2.60
N LYS A 156 -1.91 -12.44 3.78
CA LYS A 156 -1.67 -11.62 4.97
C LYS A 156 -0.27 -11.77 5.55
N SER A 157 0.41 -12.89 5.29
CA SER A 157 1.78 -13.14 5.79
C SER A 157 2.86 -12.65 4.83
N ILE A 158 2.50 -12.20 3.63
CA ILE A 158 3.45 -11.67 2.65
C ILE A 158 3.75 -10.23 3.07
N PRO A 159 4.99 -9.91 3.50
CA PRO A 159 5.32 -8.54 3.82
C PRO A 159 5.24 -7.69 2.55
N PRO A 160 4.76 -6.44 2.64
CA PRO A 160 4.85 -5.48 1.55
C PRO A 160 6.31 -5.37 1.08
N THR A 161 6.53 -5.29 -0.24
CA THR A 161 7.86 -5.07 -0.84
C THR A 161 8.57 -3.84 -0.24
N SER A 162 7.80 -2.84 0.15
CA SER A 162 8.25 -1.61 0.80
C SER A 162 8.81 -1.82 2.23
N ASN A 163 8.41 -2.87 2.95
CA ASN A 163 8.80 -3.11 4.35
C ASN A 163 10.26 -3.62 4.47
N VAL A 164 10.81 -4.24 3.42
CA VAL A 164 12.15 -4.85 3.46
C VAL A 164 13.26 -3.84 3.14
N VAL A 165 12.98 -2.80 2.37
CA VAL A 165 14.03 -1.96 1.73
C VAL A 165 14.20 -0.57 2.36
N GLU A 166 13.21 -0.06 3.10
CA GLU A 166 13.22 1.33 3.60
C GLU A 166 13.31 1.46 5.13
N ARG A 167 14.22 0.70 5.77
CA ARG A 167 14.62 0.91 7.19
C ARG A 167 15.52 2.13 7.39
N PHE A 168 15.33 3.17 6.60
CA PHE A 168 16.04 4.43 6.76
C PHE A 168 15.09 5.42 7.37
N PHE A 169 14.97 5.46 8.70
CA PHE A 169 14.76 6.65 9.55
C PHE A 169 14.67 6.22 11.00
#